data_AF-A0A345QII0-F1
#
_entry.id   AF-A0A345QII0-F1
#
_cell.length_a   1.000
_cell.length_b   1.000
_cell.length_c   1.000
_cell.angle_alpha   90.00
_cell.angle_beta   90.00
_cell.angle_gamma   90.00
#
_symmetry.space_group_name_H-M   'P 1'
#
loop_
_entity.id
_entity.type
_entity.pdbx_description
1 polymer ?
#
loop_
_entity_poly.entity_id
_entity_poly.type
_entity_poly.pdbx_seq_one_letter_code
_entity_poly.pdbx_strand_id
1 'polypeptide(L)'
;MSRYLIMPKIIAVLNAHFPATISERFEAQAEEIYDEWSLFSALEDIERSDRHPTKDIKGLEKAVTLLKRAAVEFSEVGWHGSKALDRPAKQLMFAKDDGLQHLQLTALEAPAFFVEHLHQIAASVAHVIPNISEHAPSVNTAFGEGPGFERNNNKPKKTGAAGTAEKCFDVFEKLSGKTATVPALGGKAYGPFLSFVTDVFNALEIKASPEARARSAIRINRPKS
;
A
#
# COMPACT_ATOMS: atom_id res chain seq x y z
N MET A 1 -6.37 -5.55 -5.09
CA MET A 1 -5.89 -6.94 -5.34
C MET A 1 -7.13 -7.84 -5.42
N SER A 2 -7.20 -8.78 -6.36
CA SER A 2 -8.43 -9.57 -6.59
C SER A 2 -8.70 -10.57 -5.46
N ARG A 3 -9.97 -10.69 -5.01
CA ARG A 3 -10.41 -11.69 -4.01
C ARG A 3 -9.94 -13.10 -4.38
N TYR A 4 -9.99 -13.45 -5.66
CA TYR A 4 -9.56 -14.74 -6.19
C TYR A 4 -8.07 -15.05 -5.97
N LEU A 5 -7.22 -14.02 -5.81
CA LEU A 5 -5.79 -14.20 -5.56
C LEU A 5 -5.44 -14.24 -4.08
N ILE A 6 -6.26 -13.60 -3.23
CA ILE A 6 -6.00 -13.46 -1.80
C ILE A 6 -6.57 -14.64 -1.02
N MET A 7 -7.81 -15.03 -1.31
CA MET A 7 -8.52 -16.08 -0.56
C MET A 7 -7.71 -17.39 -0.45
N PRO A 8 -7.09 -17.92 -1.52
CA PRO A 8 -6.27 -19.13 -1.42
C PRO A 8 -5.07 -18.97 -0.48
N LYS A 9 -4.49 -17.76 -0.39
CA LYS A 9 -3.36 -17.49 0.51
C LYS A 9 -3.81 -17.52 1.98
N ILE A 10 -4.95 -16.91 2.30
CA ILE A 10 -5.49 -16.93 3.68
C ILE A 10 -5.87 -18.38 4.07
N ILE A 11 -6.50 -19.13 3.17
CA ILE A 11 -6.84 -20.54 3.39
C ILE A 11 -5.57 -21.37 3.63
N ALA A 12 -4.49 -21.14 2.87
CA ALA A 12 -3.21 -21.81 3.10
C ALA A 12 -2.64 -21.49 4.49
N VAL A 13 -2.74 -20.23 4.94
CA VAL A 13 -2.33 -19.84 6.30
C VAL A 13 -3.18 -20.54 7.36
N LEU A 14 -4.51 -20.58 7.20
CA LEU A 14 -5.39 -21.27 8.15
C LEU A 14 -5.07 -22.78 8.24
N ASN A 15 -4.83 -23.43 7.10
CA ASN A 15 -4.42 -24.84 7.06
C ASN A 15 -3.09 -25.08 7.78
N ALA A 16 -2.11 -24.20 7.61
CA ALA A 16 -0.80 -24.33 8.24
C ALA A 16 -0.86 -24.18 9.77
N HIS A 17 -1.72 -23.29 10.28
CA HIS A 17 -1.81 -23.01 11.72
C HIS A 17 -2.81 -23.90 12.46
N PHE A 18 -3.80 -24.46 11.78
CA PHE A 18 -4.88 -25.25 12.40
C PHE A 18 -5.14 -26.61 11.72
N PRO A 19 -4.12 -27.46 11.50
CA PRO A 19 -4.26 -28.68 10.68
C PRO A 19 -5.27 -29.72 11.20
N ALA A 20 -5.67 -29.63 12.48
CA ALA A 20 -6.64 -30.53 13.09
C ALA A 20 -8.11 -30.13 12.82
N THR A 21 -8.36 -28.97 12.19
CA THR A 21 -9.71 -28.47 11.89
C THR A 21 -10.14 -28.88 10.48
N ILE A 22 -11.44 -29.19 10.30
CA ILE A 22 -12.01 -29.57 9.01
C ILE A 22 -11.90 -28.39 8.02
N SER A 23 -11.32 -28.65 6.84
CA SER A 23 -11.03 -27.65 5.79
C SER A 23 -12.26 -26.82 5.36
N GLU A 24 -13.47 -27.39 5.41
CA GLU A 24 -14.72 -26.69 5.06
C GLU A 24 -15.00 -25.47 5.95
N ARG A 25 -14.45 -25.42 7.17
CA ARG A 25 -14.60 -24.25 8.05
C ARG A 25 -13.70 -23.09 7.62
N PHE A 26 -12.55 -23.38 7.01
CA PHE A 26 -11.56 -22.35 6.68
C PHE A 26 -12.01 -21.36 5.62
N GLU A 27 -12.92 -21.74 4.72
CA GLU A 27 -13.47 -20.78 3.75
C GLU A 27 -14.20 -19.65 4.47
N ALA A 28 -15.12 -19.98 5.39
CA ALA A 28 -15.85 -18.97 6.16
C ALA A 28 -14.91 -18.10 7.01
N GLN A 29 -13.91 -18.67 7.68
CA GLN A 29 -12.96 -17.87 8.47
C GLN A 29 -12.02 -17.03 7.59
N ALA A 30 -11.64 -17.52 6.42
CA ALA A 30 -10.85 -16.75 5.46
C ALA A 30 -11.68 -15.58 4.91
N GLU A 31 -12.97 -15.77 4.67
CA GLU A 31 -13.89 -14.70 4.27
C GLU A 31 -14.03 -13.66 5.38
N GLU A 32 -14.23 -14.06 6.63
CA GLU A 32 -14.28 -13.15 7.77
C GLU A 32 -13.01 -12.26 7.86
N ILE A 33 -11.81 -12.85 7.67
CA ILE A 33 -10.54 -12.10 7.68
C ILE A 33 -10.43 -11.18 6.45
N TYR A 34 -10.80 -11.68 5.27
CA TYR A 34 -10.73 -10.93 4.02
C TYR A 34 -11.67 -9.73 4.04
N ASP A 35 -12.92 -9.91 4.47
CA ASP A 35 -13.93 -8.86 4.49
C ASP A 35 -13.54 -7.74 5.47
N GLU A 36 -13.04 -8.09 6.65
CA GLU A 36 -12.54 -7.10 7.63
C GLU A 36 -11.36 -6.30 7.05
N TRP A 37 -10.39 -7.00 6.46
CA TRP A 37 -9.25 -6.34 5.81
C TRP A 37 -9.68 -5.45 4.65
N SER A 38 -10.59 -5.93 3.80
CA SER A 38 -11.09 -5.21 2.63
C SER A 38 -11.86 -3.97 3.04
N LEU A 39 -12.73 -4.07 4.07
CA LEU A 39 -13.48 -2.95 4.62
C LEU A 39 -12.54 -1.86 5.13
N PHE A 40 -11.60 -2.22 6.01
CA PHE A 40 -10.70 -1.21 6.55
C PHE A 40 -9.72 -0.66 5.52
N SER A 41 -9.29 -1.46 4.54
CA SER A 41 -8.46 -0.96 3.43
C SER A 41 -9.24 0.08 2.60
N ALA A 42 -10.52 -0.17 2.33
CA ALA A 42 -11.38 0.79 1.65
C ALA A 42 -11.57 2.07 2.48
N LEU A 43 -11.77 1.96 3.80
CA LEU A 43 -11.87 3.12 4.69
C LEU A 43 -10.56 3.92 4.72
N GLU A 44 -9.40 3.26 4.80
CA GLU A 44 -8.09 3.92 4.73
C GLU A 44 -7.86 4.61 3.38
N ASP A 45 -8.33 4.02 2.28
CA ASP A 45 -8.25 4.62 0.95
C ASP A 45 -9.16 5.85 0.83
N ILE A 46 -10.36 5.83 1.41
CA ILE A 46 -11.25 7.00 1.49
C ILE A 46 -10.61 8.09 2.33
N GLU A 47 -10.10 7.78 3.54
CA GLU A 47 -9.41 8.74 4.40
C GLU A 47 -8.20 9.38 3.70
N ARG A 48 -7.45 8.58 2.93
CA ARG A 48 -6.30 9.06 2.16
C ARG A 48 -6.72 9.95 0.99
N SER A 49 -7.81 9.61 0.33
CA SER A 49 -8.37 10.34 -0.80
C SER A 49 -9.02 11.65 -0.37
N ASP A 50 -9.49 11.76 0.87
CA ASP A 50 -10.04 12.99 1.43
C ASP A 50 -8.97 13.98 1.95
N ARG A 51 -7.76 13.92 1.39
CA ARG A 51 -6.70 14.87 1.72
C ARG A 51 -7.07 16.27 1.20
N HIS A 52 -6.58 17.30 1.89
CA HIS A 52 -6.80 18.67 1.46
C HIS A 52 -6.14 18.94 0.10
N PRO A 53 -6.85 19.52 -0.89
CA PRO A 53 -6.32 19.76 -2.25
C PRO A 53 -4.99 20.52 -2.27
N THR A 54 -4.83 21.52 -1.39
CA THR A 54 -3.57 22.26 -1.21
C THR A 54 -2.36 21.38 -0.88
N LYS A 55 -2.55 20.25 -0.19
CA LYS A 55 -1.47 19.30 0.08
C LYS A 55 -1.12 18.47 -1.16
N ASP A 56 -2.07 18.23 -2.06
CA ASP A 56 -1.82 17.55 -3.32
C ASP A 56 -1.16 18.48 -4.33
N ILE A 57 -1.61 19.74 -4.42
CA ILE A 57 -0.93 20.81 -5.16
C ILE A 57 0.54 20.88 -4.75
N LYS A 58 0.83 21.06 -3.46
CA LYS A 58 2.22 21.08 -2.95
C LYS A 58 3.00 19.79 -3.25
N GLY A 59 2.31 18.65 -3.22
CA GLY A 59 2.90 17.36 -3.57
C GLY A 59 3.33 17.29 -5.03
N LEU A 60 2.46 17.74 -5.93
CA LEU A 60 2.71 17.79 -7.37
C LEU A 60 3.78 18.82 -7.74
N GLU A 61 3.77 20.01 -7.13
CA GLU A 61 4.83 21.02 -7.29
C GLU A 61 6.20 20.48 -6.89
N LYS A 62 6.25 19.75 -5.75
CA LYS A 62 7.47 19.07 -5.32
C LYS A 62 7.90 17.99 -6.32
N ALA A 63 6.96 17.21 -6.86
CA ALA A 63 7.25 16.20 -7.86
C ALA A 63 7.83 16.82 -9.15
N VAL A 64 7.24 17.91 -9.65
CA VAL A 64 7.77 18.69 -10.79
C VAL A 64 9.20 19.14 -10.53
N THR A 65 9.48 19.66 -9.33
CA THR A 65 10.82 20.09 -8.95
C THR A 65 11.83 18.93 -8.95
N LEU A 66 11.44 17.78 -8.42
CA LEU A 66 12.29 16.58 -8.40
C LEU A 66 12.54 16.02 -9.80
N LEU A 67 11.55 16.04 -10.69
CA LEU A 67 11.70 15.62 -12.08
C LEU A 67 12.67 16.54 -12.84
N LYS A 68 12.54 17.86 -12.66
CA LYS A 68 13.49 18.83 -13.26
C LYS A 68 14.90 18.62 -12.73
N ARG A 69 15.06 18.38 -11.41
CA ARG A 69 16.36 18.07 -10.83
C ARG A 69 16.94 16.79 -11.42
N ALA A 70 16.15 15.72 -11.50
CA ALA A 70 16.59 14.47 -12.11
C ALA A 70 17.07 14.69 -13.55
N ALA A 71 16.35 15.50 -14.34
CA ALA A 71 16.77 15.84 -15.70
C ALA A 71 18.16 16.52 -15.73
N VAL A 72 18.44 17.45 -14.81
CA VAL A 72 19.79 18.06 -14.68
C VAL A 72 20.84 16.98 -14.40
N GLU A 73 20.60 16.10 -13.43
CA GLU A 73 21.55 15.03 -13.08
C GLU A 73 21.79 14.09 -14.28
N PHE A 74 20.74 13.76 -15.07
CA PHE A 74 20.88 12.98 -16.29
C PHE A 74 21.70 13.69 -17.37
N SER A 75 21.61 15.03 -17.47
CA SER A 75 22.39 15.81 -18.45
C SER A 75 23.89 15.83 -18.15
N GLU A 76 24.28 15.56 -16.90
CA GLU A 76 25.67 15.53 -16.44
C GLU A 76 26.29 14.13 -16.48
N VAL A 77 25.51 13.11 -16.90
CA VAL A 77 26.00 11.73 -16.96
C VAL A 77 27.08 11.59 -18.04
N GLY A 78 28.27 11.17 -17.62
CA GLY A 78 29.39 10.88 -18.53
C GLY A 78 29.18 9.62 -19.39
N TRP A 79 30.14 9.34 -20.28
CA TRP A 79 30.04 8.26 -21.28
C TRP A 79 29.65 6.88 -20.72
N HIS A 80 30.29 6.46 -19.62
CA HIS A 80 30.03 5.16 -19.01
C HIS A 80 28.59 5.03 -18.48
N GLY A 81 28.07 6.07 -17.84
CA GLY A 81 26.68 6.09 -17.39
C GLY A 81 25.73 6.13 -18.57
N SER A 82 26.06 6.90 -19.60
CA SER A 82 25.24 7.02 -20.82
C SER A 82 25.10 5.66 -21.53
N LYS A 83 26.18 4.88 -21.60
CA LYS A 83 26.17 3.50 -22.11
C LYS A 83 25.27 2.56 -21.28
N ALA A 84 25.23 2.73 -19.95
CA ALA A 84 24.35 1.93 -19.09
C ALA A 84 22.86 2.29 -19.25
N LEU A 85 22.57 3.53 -19.67
CA LEU A 85 21.22 4.03 -19.89
C LEU A 85 20.62 3.62 -21.25
N ASP A 86 21.42 3.14 -22.19
CA ASP A 86 20.98 2.77 -23.54
C ASP A 86 19.81 1.76 -23.54
N ARG A 87 19.95 0.66 -22.78
CA ARG A 87 18.90 -0.38 -22.71
C ARG A 87 17.62 0.14 -22.04
N PRO A 88 17.65 0.80 -20.87
CA PRO A 88 16.48 1.43 -20.28
C PRO A 88 15.81 2.48 -21.19
N ALA A 89 16.58 3.30 -21.90
CA ALA A 89 16.03 4.32 -22.81
C ALA A 89 15.24 3.68 -23.96
N LYS A 90 15.81 2.64 -24.58
CA LYS A 90 15.14 1.85 -25.63
C LYS A 90 13.86 1.18 -25.13
N GLN A 91 13.90 0.56 -23.96
CA GLN A 91 12.69 -0.05 -23.37
C GLN A 91 11.57 0.97 -23.17
N LEU A 92 11.90 2.18 -22.72
CA LEU A 92 10.92 3.23 -22.50
C LEU A 92 10.38 3.83 -23.81
N MET A 93 11.23 3.99 -24.82
CA MET A 93 10.81 4.40 -26.16
C MET A 93 9.84 3.39 -26.79
N PHE A 94 10.18 2.10 -26.78
CA PHE A 94 9.37 1.07 -27.41
C PHE A 94 8.06 0.79 -26.67
N ALA A 95 8.00 1.06 -25.35
CA ALA A 95 6.74 1.01 -24.61
C ALA A 95 5.76 2.12 -25.00
N LYS A 96 6.22 3.20 -25.66
CA LYS A 96 5.40 4.32 -26.08
C LYS A 96 4.94 4.24 -27.53
N ASP A 97 5.68 3.57 -28.40
CA ASP A 97 5.41 3.54 -29.84
C ASP A 97 5.98 2.28 -30.49
N ASP A 98 5.10 1.36 -30.88
CA ASP A 98 5.46 0.09 -31.54
C ASP A 98 6.16 0.31 -32.89
N GLY A 99 6.01 1.48 -33.52
CA GLY A 99 6.64 1.82 -34.80
C GLY A 99 8.11 2.23 -34.70
N LEU A 100 8.63 2.51 -33.50
CA LEU A 100 9.99 3.02 -33.31
C LEU A 100 11.02 1.92 -33.03
N GLN A 101 10.65 0.63 -33.10
CA GLN A 101 11.56 -0.51 -32.83
C GLN A 101 12.86 -0.50 -33.67
N HIS A 102 12.89 0.25 -34.77
CA HIS A 102 14.04 0.37 -35.67
C HIS A 102 14.97 1.55 -35.36
N LEU A 103 14.59 2.48 -34.46
CA LEU A 103 15.44 3.60 -34.08
C LEU A 103 16.54 3.16 -33.12
N GLN A 104 17.79 3.26 -33.59
CA GLN A 104 18.96 3.06 -32.76
C GLN A 104 19.30 4.36 -32.03
N LEU A 105 18.81 4.48 -30.79
CA LEU A 105 19.41 5.40 -29.83
C LEU A 105 20.90 5.04 -29.69
N THR A 106 21.77 6.01 -29.90
CA THR A 106 23.19 5.89 -29.56
C THR A 106 23.38 6.10 -28.05
N ALA A 107 24.49 5.58 -27.52
CA ALA A 107 24.82 5.76 -26.12
C ALA A 107 24.93 7.24 -25.70
N LEU A 108 25.19 8.17 -26.64
CA LEU A 108 25.27 9.61 -26.36
C LEU A 108 23.88 10.28 -26.32
N GLU A 109 22.87 9.68 -26.93
CA GLU A 109 21.51 10.23 -27.01
C GLU A 109 20.61 9.71 -25.90
N ALA A 110 20.97 8.59 -25.26
CA ALA A 110 20.18 7.99 -24.18
C ALA A 110 19.94 8.95 -23.00
N PRO A 111 20.94 9.70 -22.49
CA PRO A 111 20.68 10.70 -21.46
C PRO A 111 19.76 11.83 -21.94
N ALA A 112 19.96 12.33 -23.16
CA ALA A 112 19.14 13.40 -23.74
C ALA A 112 17.66 12.99 -23.85
N PHE A 113 17.39 11.74 -24.23
CA PHE A 113 16.05 11.18 -24.23
C PHE A 113 15.40 11.20 -22.83
N PHE A 114 16.13 10.78 -21.78
CA PHE A 114 15.63 10.84 -20.41
C PHE A 114 15.37 12.27 -19.94
N VAL A 115 16.28 13.20 -20.27
CA VAL A 115 16.12 14.64 -19.96
C VAL A 115 14.83 15.18 -20.56
N GLU A 116 14.64 14.96 -21.86
CA GLU A 116 13.43 15.42 -22.56
C GLU A 116 12.17 14.77 -21.97
N HIS A 117 12.22 13.45 -21.75
CA HIS A 117 11.07 12.73 -21.23
C HIS A 117 10.68 13.18 -19.81
N LEU A 118 11.65 13.42 -18.93
CA LEU A 118 11.41 13.97 -17.59
C LEU A 118 10.84 15.39 -17.65
N HIS A 119 11.31 16.22 -18.58
CA HIS A 119 10.74 17.55 -18.82
C HIS A 119 9.29 17.49 -19.32
N GLN A 120 8.97 16.57 -20.24
CA GLN A 120 7.61 16.36 -20.73
C GLN A 120 6.67 15.92 -19.60
N ILE A 121 7.09 14.99 -18.74
CA ILE A 121 6.31 14.58 -17.56
C ILE A 121 6.14 15.77 -16.61
N ALA A 122 7.21 16.50 -16.30
CA ALA A 122 7.16 17.66 -15.41
C ALA A 122 6.22 18.76 -15.94
N ALA A 123 6.23 19.02 -17.25
CA ALA A 123 5.32 19.96 -17.88
C ALA A 123 3.87 19.50 -17.82
N SER A 124 3.61 18.21 -18.10
CA SER A 124 2.27 17.62 -18.04
C SER A 124 1.70 17.67 -16.62
N VAL A 125 2.51 17.36 -15.61
CA VAL A 125 2.12 17.48 -14.19
C VAL A 125 1.89 18.94 -13.82
N ALA A 126 2.75 19.86 -14.24
CA ALA A 126 2.58 21.29 -13.97
C ALA A 126 1.29 21.84 -14.61
N HIS A 127 0.91 21.34 -15.78
CA HIS A 127 -0.30 21.76 -16.49
C HIS A 127 -1.59 21.36 -15.77
N VAL A 128 -1.61 20.28 -14.99
CA VAL A 128 -2.82 19.86 -14.26
C VAL A 128 -2.99 20.56 -12.92
N ILE A 129 -1.94 21.13 -12.34
CA ILE A 129 -1.99 21.79 -11.02
C ILE A 129 -3.05 22.91 -10.96
N PRO A 130 -3.11 23.85 -11.94
CA PRO A 130 -4.12 24.92 -11.93
C PRO A 130 -5.57 24.42 -12.03
N ASN A 131 -5.78 23.17 -12.48
CA ASN A 131 -7.11 22.59 -12.60
C ASN A 131 -7.63 22.01 -11.27
N ILE A 132 -6.79 21.98 -10.23
CA ILE A 132 -7.17 21.51 -8.89
C ILE A 132 -7.79 22.67 -8.12
N SER A 133 -9.08 22.58 -7.81
CA SER A 133 -9.75 23.57 -6.96
C SER A 133 -9.23 23.48 -5.52
N GLU A 134 -8.66 24.56 -5.01
CA GLU A 134 -8.18 24.65 -3.62
C GLU A 134 -9.32 24.48 -2.58
N HIS A 135 -10.54 24.83 -2.99
CA HIS A 135 -11.75 24.76 -2.17
C HIS A 135 -12.62 23.55 -2.50
N ALA A 136 -12.06 22.51 -3.15
CA ALA A 136 -12.83 21.31 -3.43
C ALA A 136 -13.38 20.69 -2.13
N PRO A 137 -14.67 20.29 -2.13
CA PRO A 137 -15.33 19.73 -0.96
C PRO A 137 -14.68 18.40 -0.54
N SER A 138 -14.96 17.97 0.69
CA SER A 138 -14.52 16.65 1.16
C SER A 138 -15.13 15.54 0.31
N VAL A 139 -14.39 14.46 0.07
CA VAL A 139 -14.93 13.25 -0.58
C VAL A 139 -16.10 12.69 0.25
N ASN A 140 -16.10 12.93 1.56
CA ASN A 140 -17.14 12.44 2.46
C ASN A 140 -18.47 13.19 2.32
N THR A 141 -18.51 14.35 1.67
CA THR A 141 -19.76 15.08 1.38
C THR A 141 -20.70 14.29 0.46
N ALA A 142 -20.18 13.31 -0.28
CA ALA A 142 -21.01 12.37 -1.05
C ALA A 142 -21.90 11.48 -0.16
N PHE A 143 -21.57 11.33 1.13
CA PHE A 143 -22.30 10.48 2.07
C PHE A 143 -23.24 11.26 3.01
N GLY A 144 -23.22 12.60 2.96
CA GLY A 144 -24.09 13.44 3.77
C GLY A 144 -23.53 14.84 4.03
N GLU A 145 -24.29 15.64 4.78
CA GLU A 145 -23.93 17.00 5.19
C GLU A 145 -23.71 17.09 6.71
N GLY A 146 -22.85 18.03 7.13
CA GLY A 146 -22.58 18.34 8.53
C GLY A 146 -21.20 17.90 9.04
N PRO A 147 -20.88 18.15 10.32
CA PRO A 147 -19.53 18.02 10.88
C PRO A 147 -18.90 16.62 10.76
N GLY A 148 -19.73 15.57 10.66
CA GLY A 148 -19.27 14.19 10.47
C GLY A 148 -18.78 13.88 9.06
N PHE A 149 -19.10 14.71 8.08
CA PHE A 149 -18.73 14.56 6.66
C PHE A 149 -17.74 15.64 6.20
N GLU A 150 -17.31 16.51 7.12
CA GLU A 150 -16.27 17.48 6.87
C GLU A 150 -14.88 16.82 6.82
N ARG A 151 -13.97 17.47 6.10
CA ARG A 151 -12.60 16.98 5.92
C ARG A 151 -11.89 16.90 7.27
N ASN A 152 -11.44 15.71 7.65
CA ASN A 152 -10.72 15.52 8.89
C ASN A 152 -9.23 15.88 8.72
N ASN A 153 -8.70 16.81 9.50
CA ASN A 153 -7.31 17.27 9.40
C ASN A 153 -6.28 16.31 10.03
N ASN A 154 -6.75 15.22 10.64
CA ASN A 154 -5.91 14.25 11.33
C ASN A 154 -5.13 13.36 10.35
N LYS A 155 -4.03 12.78 10.83
CA LYS A 155 -3.31 11.74 10.07
C LYS A 155 -4.26 10.56 9.83
N PRO A 156 -4.30 9.97 8.62
CA PRO A 156 -5.07 8.75 8.37
C PRO A 156 -4.71 7.70 9.41
N LYS A 157 -5.71 7.09 10.03
CA LYS A 157 -5.46 6.05 11.02
C LYS A 157 -5.15 4.77 10.23
N LYS A 158 -4.04 4.11 10.54
CA LYS A 158 -3.77 2.76 10.04
C LYS A 158 -4.69 1.75 10.77
N THR A 159 -5.97 1.74 10.42
CA THR A 159 -7.03 0.94 11.01
C THR A 159 -7.07 -0.48 10.45
N GLY A 160 -6.66 -0.71 9.20
CA GLY A 160 -6.69 -2.02 8.55
C GLY A 160 -5.82 -3.06 9.23
N ALA A 161 -4.61 -2.70 9.61
CA ALA A 161 -3.75 -3.58 10.39
C ALA A 161 -4.29 -3.85 11.81
N ALA A 162 -5.05 -2.91 12.39
CA ALA A 162 -5.66 -3.11 13.71
C ALA A 162 -6.84 -4.07 13.62
N GLY A 163 -7.82 -3.76 12.75
CA GLY A 163 -9.00 -4.57 12.54
C GLY A 163 -8.68 -5.99 12.05
N THR A 164 -7.72 -6.13 11.14
CA THR A 164 -7.28 -7.46 10.70
C THR A 164 -6.69 -8.27 11.86
N ALA A 165 -5.89 -7.65 12.74
CA ALA A 165 -5.32 -8.34 13.90
C ALA A 165 -6.38 -8.68 14.96
N GLU A 166 -7.40 -7.84 15.13
CA GLU A 166 -8.56 -8.12 15.97
C GLU A 166 -9.37 -9.30 15.41
N LYS A 167 -9.61 -9.33 14.09
CA LYS A 167 -10.26 -10.49 13.47
C LYS A 167 -9.44 -11.77 13.58
N CYS A 168 -8.12 -11.67 13.43
CA CYS A 168 -7.22 -12.79 13.66
C CYS A 168 -7.30 -13.30 15.10
N PHE A 169 -7.48 -12.41 16.08
CA PHE A 169 -7.68 -12.81 17.48
C PHE A 169 -8.93 -13.69 17.60
N ASP A 170 -10.07 -13.23 17.08
CA ASP A 170 -11.33 -13.98 17.13
C ASP A 170 -11.22 -15.35 16.44
N VAL A 171 -10.67 -15.36 15.22
CA VAL A 171 -10.48 -16.60 14.44
C VAL A 171 -9.52 -17.55 15.15
N PHE A 172 -8.44 -17.04 15.73
CA PHE A 172 -7.47 -17.88 16.44
C PHE A 172 -8.10 -18.55 17.66
N GLU A 173 -8.81 -17.82 18.52
CA GLU A 173 -9.44 -18.41 19.70
C GLU A 173 -10.56 -19.38 19.31
N LYS A 174 -11.36 -19.03 18.29
CA LYS A 174 -12.43 -19.89 17.73
C LYS A 174 -11.90 -21.21 17.18
N LEU A 175 -10.79 -21.19 16.43
CA LEU A 175 -10.25 -22.38 15.77
C LEU A 175 -9.33 -23.22 16.66
N SER A 176 -8.51 -22.58 17.48
CA SER A 176 -7.57 -23.30 18.35
C SER A 176 -8.20 -23.76 19.67
N GLY A 177 -9.29 -23.10 20.10
CA GLY A 177 -9.84 -23.25 21.45
C GLY A 177 -8.89 -22.75 22.56
N LYS A 178 -7.82 -22.04 22.20
CA LYS A 178 -6.79 -21.56 23.14
C LYS A 178 -6.83 -20.04 23.22
N THR A 179 -6.50 -19.52 24.39
CA THR A 179 -6.39 -18.08 24.60
C THR A 179 -5.20 -17.52 23.82
N ALA A 180 -5.44 -16.49 23.01
CA ALA A 180 -4.40 -15.81 22.25
C ALA A 180 -3.41 -15.11 23.21
N THR A 181 -2.11 -15.34 23.00
CA THR A 181 -1.02 -14.77 23.81
C THR A 181 0.17 -14.39 22.93
N VAL A 182 0.92 -13.37 23.36
CA VAL A 182 2.19 -12.97 22.76
C VAL A 182 3.25 -12.94 23.87
N PRO A 183 3.80 -14.11 24.27
CA PRO A 183 4.91 -14.16 25.20
C PRO A 183 6.17 -13.52 24.61
N ALA A 184 7.09 -13.15 25.50
CA ALA A 184 8.42 -12.65 25.12
C ALA A 184 9.50 -13.47 25.84
N LEU A 185 10.52 -13.90 25.10
CA LEU A 185 11.70 -14.60 25.63
C LEU A 185 12.95 -13.90 25.09
N GLY A 186 13.85 -13.49 25.99
CA GLY A 186 15.07 -12.76 25.60
C GLY A 186 14.79 -11.46 24.82
N GLY A 187 13.70 -10.78 25.14
CA GLY A 187 13.29 -9.53 24.46
C GLY A 187 12.63 -9.73 23.09
N LYS A 188 12.49 -10.96 22.60
CA LYS A 188 11.80 -11.26 21.33
C LYS A 188 10.42 -11.84 21.60
N ALA A 189 9.39 -11.26 20.97
CA ALA A 189 8.05 -11.80 21.01
C ALA A 189 7.95 -13.05 20.13
N TYR A 190 7.18 -14.03 20.58
CA TYR A 190 6.95 -15.28 19.87
C TYR A 190 5.56 -15.85 20.22
N GLY A 191 5.22 -16.98 19.62
CA GLY A 191 4.05 -17.77 19.98
C GLY A 191 3.09 -18.02 18.81
N PRO A 192 2.17 -18.99 18.93
CA PRO A 192 1.31 -19.42 17.84
C PRO A 192 0.44 -18.29 17.27
N PHE A 193 -0.15 -17.47 18.14
CA PHE A 193 -0.99 -16.35 17.71
C PHE A 193 -0.19 -15.29 16.96
N LEU A 194 1.00 -14.93 17.44
CA LEU A 194 1.85 -13.97 16.74
C LEU A 194 2.29 -14.49 15.36
N SER A 195 2.64 -15.78 15.27
CA SER A 195 3.00 -16.41 13.99
C SER A 195 1.82 -16.37 13.02
N PHE A 196 0.61 -16.70 13.49
CA PHE A 196 -0.60 -16.64 12.68
C PHE A 196 -0.87 -15.22 12.15
N VAL A 197 -0.85 -14.20 13.01
CA VAL A 197 -1.03 -12.79 12.59
C VAL A 197 0.04 -12.36 11.59
N THR A 198 1.28 -12.80 11.78
CA THR A 198 2.39 -12.49 10.88
C THR A 198 2.14 -13.07 9.48
N ASP A 199 1.71 -14.32 9.41
CA ASP A 199 1.46 -14.99 8.13
C ASP A 199 0.24 -14.44 7.42
N VAL A 200 -0.82 -14.06 8.16
CA VAL A 200 -1.96 -13.32 7.60
C VAL A 200 -1.52 -11.96 7.06
N PHE A 201 -0.71 -11.21 7.79
CA PHE A 201 -0.19 -9.91 7.33
C PHE A 201 0.64 -10.08 6.06
N ASN A 202 1.47 -11.11 5.98
CA ASN A 202 2.24 -11.43 4.78
C ASN A 202 1.33 -11.80 3.60
N ALA A 203 0.30 -12.62 3.82
CA ALA A 203 -0.66 -13.02 2.80
C ALA A 203 -1.45 -11.83 2.23
N LEU A 204 -1.79 -10.87 3.10
CA LEU A 204 -2.53 -9.64 2.79
C LEU A 204 -1.63 -8.44 2.43
N GLU A 205 -0.31 -8.63 2.41
CA GLU A 205 0.70 -7.59 2.15
C GLU A 205 0.58 -6.35 3.06
N ILE A 206 0.17 -6.55 4.32
CA ILE A 206 0.00 -5.48 5.31
C ILE A 206 1.36 -5.01 5.82
N LYS A 207 1.72 -3.75 5.51
CA LYS A 207 2.97 -3.09 5.94
C LYS A 207 2.86 -2.45 7.33
N ALA A 208 2.64 -3.28 8.34
CA ALA A 208 2.60 -2.87 9.76
C ALA A 208 3.31 -3.91 10.63
N SER A 209 3.69 -3.54 11.87
CA SER A 209 4.29 -4.48 12.82
C SER A 209 3.24 -5.50 13.29
N PRO A 210 3.38 -6.80 12.95
CA PRO A 210 2.44 -7.83 13.40
C PRO A 210 2.45 -7.96 14.92
N GLU A 211 3.63 -7.83 15.55
CA GLU A 211 3.78 -7.89 17.01
C GLU A 211 2.99 -6.79 17.72
N ALA A 212 3.17 -5.53 17.32
CA ALA A 212 2.48 -4.42 17.95
C ALA A 212 0.95 -4.56 17.81
N ARG A 213 0.48 -5.07 16.67
CA ARG A 213 -0.94 -5.27 16.41
C ARG A 213 -1.52 -6.47 17.14
N ALA A 214 -0.81 -7.60 17.19
CA ALA A 214 -1.21 -8.76 17.97
C ALA A 214 -1.33 -8.43 19.48
N ARG A 215 -0.37 -7.70 20.04
CA ARG A 215 -0.45 -7.21 21.44
C ARG A 215 -1.64 -6.27 21.64
N SER A 216 -1.91 -5.38 20.69
CA SER A 216 -3.05 -4.47 20.76
C SER A 216 -4.38 -5.22 20.71
N ALA A 217 -4.52 -6.19 19.82
CA ALA A 217 -5.71 -7.02 19.70
C ALA A 217 -6.01 -7.78 21.00
N ILE A 218 -4.99 -8.37 21.63
CA ILE A 218 -5.14 -9.01 22.96
C ILE A 218 -5.62 -8.01 24.01
N ARG A 219 -5.05 -6.80 24.03
CA ARG A 219 -5.40 -5.76 25.01
C ARG A 219 -6.83 -5.25 24.85
N ILE A 220 -7.32 -5.17 23.61
CA ILE A 220 -8.68 -4.68 23.30
C ILE A 220 -9.71 -5.75 23.65
N ASN A 221 -9.47 -7.01 23.27
CA ASN A 221 -10.45 -8.08 23.40
C ASN A 221 -10.44 -8.80 24.75
N ARG A 222 -9.40 -8.61 25.60
CA ARG A 222 -9.43 -9.12 26.97
C ARG A 222 -10.14 -8.14 27.91
N PRO A 223 -11.10 -8.62 28.72
CA PRO A 223 -11.69 -7.80 29.77
C PRO A 223 -10.59 -7.35 30.74
N LYS A 224 -10.63 -6.07 31.15
CA LYS A 224 -9.79 -5.57 32.24
C LYS A 224 -10.26 -6.24 33.53
N SER A 225 -9.47 -7.18 34.03
CA SER A 225 -9.59 -7.72 35.39
C SER A 225 -9.20 -6.68 36.42
#